data_AF-A0A932WSQ2-F1
#
_entry.id   AF-A0A932WSQ2-F1
#
_cell.length_a   1.000
_cell.length_b   1.000
_cell.length_c   1.000
_cell.angle_alpha   90.00
_cell.angle_beta   90.00
_cell.angle_gamma   90.00
#
_symmetry.space_group_name_H-M   'P 1'
#
loop_
_entity.id
_entity.type
_entity.pdbx_description
1 polymer ?
#
loop_
_entity_poly.entity_id
_entity_poly.type
_entity_poly.pdbx_seq_one_letter_code
_entity_poly.pdbx_strand_id
1 'polypeptide(L)'
;MDEPMRAWTAHRMKFACCWALAFLALGCDAGSSPNPAELSKLPMPMMDGATPFIRPGPRQPPLEPAADTDLQPVEEVIGISVGDVHRAYWCFAMSSYDTKVINDLVGGIPVTVTFCDRTRCARAFTTKNRNEPLNVSLGGWSGKALIVQIDGRMYDQDAKDIPLEDVAVEKTTWGEWKERHPDGEIFTGRVVPAPESKPAE
;
A
#
# COMPACT_ATOMS: atom_id res chain seq x y z
N MET A 1 -67.16 -14.43 10.22
CA MET A 1 -66.30 -13.55 9.42
C MET A 1 -64.89 -14.15 9.41
N ASP A 2 -64.74 -15.43 9.09
CA ASP A 2 -64.84 -16.10 7.78
C ASP A 2 -63.60 -15.83 6.89
N GLU A 3 -62.68 -16.81 6.98
CA GLU A 3 -61.59 -17.21 6.07
C GLU A 3 -62.12 -17.60 4.65
N PRO A 4 -61.34 -18.17 3.67
CA PRO A 4 -59.88 -18.27 3.45
C PRO A 4 -59.41 -18.14 1.96
N MET A 5 -58.10 -18.36 1.75
CA MET A 5 -57.40 -18.98 0.60
C MET A 5 -58.13 -19.19 -0.74
N ARG A 6 -57.44 -18.85 -1.85
CA ARG A 6 -57.62 -19.53 -3.15
C ARG A 6 -56.31 -19.90 -3.81
N ALA A 7 -56.04 -21.21 -3.76
CA ALA A 7 -55.17 -21.94 -4.67
C ALA A 7 -55.79 -22.02 -6.08
N TRP A 8 -54.96 -21.97 -7.11
CA TRP A 8 -55.27 -22.41 -8.48
C TRP A 8 -54.04 -23.14 -9.05
N THR A 9 -54.00 -24.47 -8.93
CA THR A 9 -54.30 -25.48 -9.97
C THR A 9 -53.33 -25.52 -11.16
N ALA A 10 -52.53 -26.60 -11.13
CA ALA A 10 -51.70 -27.10 -12.20
C ALA A 10 -52.51 -27.43 -13.47
N HIS A 11 -51.98 -27.06 -14.64
CA HIS A 11 -52.36 -27.66 -15.91
C HIS A 11 -51.22 -28.53 -16.42
N ARG A 12 -51.50 -29.84 -16.50
CA ARG A 12 -50.74 -30.82 -17.26
C ARG A 12 -50.98 -30.59 -18.74
N MET A 13 -49.92 -30.49 -19.53
CA MET A 13 -50.02 -30.83 -20.96
C MET A 13 -48.81 -31.68 -21.35
N LYS A 14 -49.08 -32.97 -21.54
CA LYS A 14 -48.18 -33.93 -22.16
C LYS A 14 -48.46 -33.90 -23.66
N PHE A 15 -47.46 -33.59 -24.47
CA PHE A 15 -47.36 -34.12 -25.82
C PHE A 15 -45.95 -34.65 -26.02
N ALA A 16 -45.89 -35.96 -26.20
CA ALA A 16 -44.72 -36.70 -26.63
C ALA A 16 -44.51 -36.49 -28.13
N CYS A 17 -43.25 -36.48 -28.59
CA CYS A 17 -42.68 -37.52 -29.44
C CYS A 17 -41.46 -36.98 -30.20
N CYS A 18 -40.30 -37.61 -29.92
CA CYS A 18 -39.18 -37.95 -30.79
C CYS A 18 -38.61 -36.92 -31.80
N TRP A 19 -37.28 -36.74 -31.75
CA TRP A 19 -36.26 -37.15 -32.74
C TRP A 19 -34.96 -36.39 -32.38
N ALA A 20 -34.02 -37.05 -31.69
CA ALA A 20 -32.81 -37.65 -32.26
C ALA A 20 -31.55 -36.74 -32.14
N LEU A 21 -30.67 -37.16 -31.22
CA LEU A 21 -29.20 -37.11 -31.22
C LEU A 21 -28.46 -35.99 -31.98
N ALA A 22 -27.76 -35.15 -31.22
CA ALA A 22 -26.38 -34.77 -31.51
C ALA A 22 -25.65 -34.44 -30.20
N PHE A 23 -24.67 -35.27 -29.83
CA PHE A 23 -23.66 -34.96 -28.81
C PHE A 23 -22.77 -33.84 -29.34
N LEU A 24 -22.69 -32.72 -28.63
CA LEU A 24 -21.46 -31.92 -28.59
C LEU A 24 -21.22 -31.50 -27.15
N ALA A 25 -20.28 -32.20 -26.52
CA ALA A 25 -19.62 -31.70 -25.33
C ALA A 25 -18.88 -30.42 -25.73
N LEU A 26 -19.38 -29.26 -25.31
CA LEU A 26 -18.53 -28.09 -25.15
C LEU A 26 -17.66 -28.36 -23.93
N GLY A 27 -16.48 -28.90 -24.21
CA GLY A 27 -15.41 -29.03 -23.24
C GLY A 27 -15.07 -27.65 -22.69
N CYS A 28 -14.80 -27.62 -21.39
CA CYS A 28 -13.91 -26.61 -20.83
C CYS A 28 -12.60 -26.72 -21.60
N ASP A 29 -12.32 -25.77 -22.51
CA ASP A 29 -10.96 -25.56 -22.99
C ASP A 29 -10.15 -25.04 -21.80
N ALA A 30 -9.63 -25.99 -21.02
CA ALA A 30 -8.46 -25.76 -20.21
C ALA A 30 -7.34 -25.44 -21.19
N GLY A 31 -7.16 -24.15 -21.48
CA GLY A 31 -5.97 -23.66 -22.16
C GLY A 31 -4.77 -24.28 -21.47
N SER A 32 -4.08 -25.17 -22.18
CA SER A 32 -3.01 -25.98 -21.60
C SER A 32 -1.94 -25.04 -21.08
N SER A 33 -1.73 -25.02 -19.77
CA SER A 33 -0.58 -24.36 -19.18
C SER A 33 0.67 -24.87 -19.89
N PRO A 34 1.55 -24.00 -20.41
CA PRO A 34 2.74 -24.45 -21.12
C PRO A 34 3.59 -25.35 -20.20
N ASN A 35 4.03 -26.48 -20.73
CA ASN A 35 4.88 -27.42 -19.99
C ASN A 35 6.20 -26.71 -19.59
N PRO A 36 6.75 -26.96 -18.38
CA PRO A 36 8.05 -26.48 -17.94
C PRO A 36 9.18 -26.47 -18.99
N ALA A 37 9.19 -27.43 -19.92
CA ALA A 37 10.19 -27.52 -20.98
C ALA A 37 9.98 -26.51 -22.14
N GLU A 38 8.78 -25.96 -22.32
CA GLU A 38 8.51 -24.86 -23.24
C GLU A 38 8.79 -23.50 -22.57
N LEU A 39 8.46 -23.39 -21.27
CA LEU A 39 8.85 -22.24 -20.43
C LEU A 39 10.36 -22.01 -20.39
N SER A 40 11.16 -23.08 -20.43
CA SER A 40 12.63 -22.98 -20.42
C SER A 40 13.25 -22.59 -21.78
N LYS A 41 12.48 -22.70 -22.87
CA LYS A 41 12.91 -22.31 -24.23
C LYS A 41 12.50 -20.90 -24.61
N LEU A 42 11.54 -20.31 -23.88
CA LEU A 42 11.28 -18.89 -24.01
C LEU A 42 12.56 -18.14 -23.62
N PRO A 43 13.02 -17.18 -24.43
CA PRO A 43 14.09 -16.31 -24.00
C PRO A 43 13.58 -15.65 -22.71
N MET A 44 14.22 -15.95 -21.58
CA MET A 44 14.02 -15.14 -20.38
C MET A 44 14.31 -13.72 -20.83
N PRO A 45 13.39 -12.76 -20.66
CA PRO A 45 13.70 -11.37 -20.96
C PRO A 45 14.95 -11.06 -20.15
N MET A 46 16.05 -10.80 -20.86
CA MET A 46 17.25 -10.25 -20.27
C MET A 46 16.80 -8.89 -19.73
N MET A 47 16.50 -8.83 -18.44
CA MET A 47 16.20 -7.57 -17.81
C MET A 47 17.52 -6.85 -17.66
N ASP A 48 17.68 -5.84 -18.49
CA ASP A 48 18.57 -4.72 -18.27
C ASP A 48 18.15 -4.03 -16.95
N GLY A 49 18.49 -4.63 -15.81
CA GLY A 49 18.47 -4.01 -14.48
C GLY A 49 17.15 -3.49 -13.88
N ALA A 50 15.94 -3.84 -14.34
CA ALA A 50 14.70 -3.32 -13.69
C ALA A 50 13.40 -4.14 -13.89
N THR A 51 12.85 -4.73 -12.81
CA THR A 51 11.50 -4.49 -12.18
C THR A 51 10.97 -5.72 -11.36
N PRO A 52 10.18 -5.58 -10.25
CA PRO A 52 9.65 -4.39 -9.57
C PRO A 52 9.99 -4.35 -8.05
N PHE A 53 10.98 -3.53 -7.65
CA PHE A 53 11.07 -3.06 -6.25
C PHE A 53 10.40 -1.69 -6.06
N ILE A 54 9.89 -1.10 -7.15
CA ILE A 54 9.14 0.15 -7.07
C ILE A 54 7.80 -0.13 -6.41
N ARG A 55 7.61 0.37 -5.17
CA ARG A 55 6.33 0.29 -4.46
C ARG A 55 5.87 1.70 -4.06
N PRO A 56 4.67 2.13 -4.48
CA PRO A 56 4.11 3.40 -4.04
C PRO A 56 4.03 3.45 -2.52
N GLY A 57 4.54 4.53 -1.94
CA GLY A 57 4.37 4.77 -0.50
C GLY A 57 2.89 5.06 -0.18
N PRO A 58 2.31 4.45 0.86
CA PRO A 58 0.95 4.72 1.30
C PRO A 58 0.69 6.22 1.44
N ARG A 59 -0.48 6.64 0.94
CA ARG A 59 -0.92 8.04 0.99
C ARG A 59 -1.89 8.20 2.14
N GLN A 60 -1.55 9.05 3.11
CA GLN A 60 -2.36 9.32 4.31
C GLN A 60 -2.91 8.03 4.95
N PRO A 61 -2.03 7.09 5.35
CA PRO A 61 -2.49 5.89 6.01
C PRO A 61 -3.26 6.26 7.30
N PRO A 62 -4.19 5.41 7.76
CA PRO A 62 -4.85 5.60 9.05
C PRO A 62 -3.84 5.82 10.17
N LEU A 63 -4.11 6.83 10.99
CA LEU A 63 -3.36 7.15 12.19
C LEU A 63 -4.24 6.90 13.41
N GLU A 64 -3.60 6.53 14.51
CA GLU A 64 -4.25 6.34 15.79
C GLU A 64 -3.94 7.53 16.70
N PRO A 65 -4.90 8.05 17.48
CA PRO A 65 -4.59 9.03 18.50
C PRO A 65 -3.57 8.49 19.50
N ALA A 66 -2.61 9.33 19.92
CA ALA A 66 -1.58 8.95 20.87
C ALA A 66 -2.16 8.43 22.20
N ALA A 67 -3.32 8.97 22.60
CA ALA A 67 -4.05 8.53 23.78
C ALA A 67 -4.56 7.08 23.69
N ASP A 68 -4.88 6.60 22.48
CA ASP A 68 -5.62 5.36 22.25
C ASP A 68 -4.73 4.17 21.86
N THR A 69 -3.46 4.40 21.52
CA THR A 69 -2.54 3.32 21.16
C THR A 69 -1.98 2.59 22.39
N ASP A 70 -1.81 1.27 22.24
CA ASP A 70 -1.21 0.37 23.24
C ASP A 70 0.29 0.12 23.02
N LEU A 71 0.92 0.91 22.13
CA LEU A 71 2.33 0.79 21.81
C LEU A 71 3.20 0.93 23.07
N GLN A 72 4.19 0.04 23.21
CA GLN A 72 5.04 0.05 24.40
C GLN A 72 5.89 1.33 24.44
N PRO A 73 6.11 1.95 25.62
CA PRO A 73 6.87 3.21 25.72
C PRO A 73 8.30 3.15 25.16
N VAL A 74 8.91 1.96 25.12
CA VAL A 74 10.28 1.73 24.64
C VAL A 74 10.39 1.67 23.10
N GLU A 75 9.27 1.56 22.40
CA GLU A 75 9.24 1.40 20.95
C GLU A 75 9.81 2.65 20.26
N GLU A 76 10.63 2.45 19.23
CA GLU A 76 11.25 3.57 18.52
C GLU A 76 10.27 4.20 17.53
N VAL A 77 10.19 5.52 17.55
CA VAL A 77 9.35 6.30 16.65
C VAL A 77 10.15 7.39 15.96
N ILE A 78 9.67 7.75 14.77
CA ILE A 78 10.08 8.94 14.04
C ILE A 78 9.04 10.01 14.32
N GLY A 79 9.42 11.08 15.00
CA GLY A 79 8.57 12.24 15.28
C GLY A 79 8.71 13.31 14.20
N ILE A 80 7.56 13.82 13.74
CA ILE A 80 7.43 14.95 12.82
C ILE A 80 6.49 15.97 13.43
N SER A 81 6.92 17.24 13.45
CA SER A 81 6.13 18.37 13.90
C SER A 81 6.05 19.43 12.81
N VAL A 82 4.83 19.83 12.45
CA VAL A 82 4.57 20.94 11.53
C VAL A 82 3.58 21.88 12.19
N GLY A 83 4.07 23.05 12.63
CA GLY A 83 3.29 23.91 13.53
C GLY A 83 2.91 23.16 14.80
N ASP A 84 1.64 23.19 15.15
CA ASP A 84 1.07 22.51 16.32
C ASP A 84 0.54 21.09 16.01
N VAL A 85 0.84 20.55 14.82
CA VAL A 85 0.44 19.19 14.43
C VAL A 85 1.61 18.24 14.56
N HIS A 86 1.42 17.21 15.40
CA HIS A 86 2.46 16.26 15.80
C HIS A 86 2.10 14.84 15.36
N ARG A 87 3.02 14.20 14.63
CA ARG A 87 2.87 12.80 14.19
C ARG A 87 4.08 11.96 14.54
N ALA A 88 3.81 10.75 14.99
CA ALA A 88 4.79 9.69 15.15
C ALA A 88 4.61 8.62 14.07
N TYR A 89 5.72 7.99 13.69
CA TYR A 89 5.71 6.83 12.80
C TYR A 89 6.53 5.72 13.46
N TRP A 90 5.88 4.61 13.78
CA TRP A 90 6.54 3.49 14.45
C TRP A 90 7.56 2.83 13.53
N CYS A 91 8.83 2.78 13.96
CA CYS A 91 9.93 2.31 13.13
C CYS A 91 9.74 0.84 12.70
N PHE A 92 9.21 0.00 13.59
CA PHE A 92 8.90 -1.40 13.27
C PHE A 92 7.81 -1.49 12.19
N ALA A 93 6.74 -0.72 12.32
CA ALA A 93 5.70 -0.64 11.29
C ALA A 93 6.24 -0.17 9.94
N MET A 94 7.18 0.77 9.93
CA MET A 94 7.87 1.24 8.71
C MET A 94 8.95 0.28 8.18
N SER A 95 9.19 -0.86 8.84
CA SER A 95 10.19 -1.83 8.38
C SER A 95 9.67 -2.78 7.30
N SER A 96 8.37 -2.76 6.99
CA SER A 96 7.80 -3.50 5.86
C SER A 96 8.07 -2.82 4.51
N TYR A 97 8.21 -3.60 3.43
CA TYR A 97 8.41 -3.06 2.07
C TYR A 97 7.33 -2.05 1.68
N ASP A 98 6.10 -2.26 2.12
CA ASP A 98 4.95 -1.41 1.76
C ASP A 98 4.89 -0.10 2.55
N THR A 99 5.73 0.07 3.59
CA THR A 99 5.59 1.18 4.55
C THR A 99 6.93 1.88 4.86
N LYS A 100 8.02 1.51 4.20
CA LYS A 100 9.32 2.21 4.28
C LYS A 100 9.25 3.67 3.82
N VAL A 101 8.24 4.00 3.02
CA VAL A 101 7.96 5.34 2.52
C VAL A 101 6.48 5.62 2.81
N ILE A 102 6.19 6.63 3.62
CA ILE A 102 4.81 7.09 3.90
C ILE A 102 4.68 8.50 3.33
N ASN A 103 3.65 8.73 2.51
CA ASN A 103 3.34 10.04 1.95
C ASN A 103 2.14 10.63 2.69
N ASP A 104 2.34 11.69 3.45
CA ASP A 104 1.34 12.20 4.39
C ASP A 104 1.07 13.70 4.23
N LEU A 105 0.01 14.19 4.89
CA LEU A 105 -0.35 15.60 5.04
C LEU A 105 -0.38 16.01 6.53
N VAL A 106 0.73 16.54 7.03
CA VAL A 106 0.86 16.99 8.43
C VAL A 106 0.45 18.45 8.51
N GLY A 107 -0.68 18.74 9.16
CA GLY A 107 -1.23 20.10 9.19
C GLY A 107 -1.53 20.67 7.80
N GLY A 108 -1.86 19.80 6.83
CA GLY A 108 -2.06 20.18 5.41
C GLY A 108 -0.78 20.37 4.59
N ILE A 109 0.40 20.25 5.22
CA ILE A 109 1.69 20.30 4.53
C ILE A 109 2.08 18.89 4.09
N PRO A 110 2.49 18.69 2.82
CA PRO A 110 2.93 17.39 2.35
C PRO A 110 4.26 17.01 2.99
N VAL A 111 4.27 15.86 3.67
CA VAL A 111 5.47 15.29 4.26
C VAL A 111 5.59 13.84 3.84
N THR A 112 6.70 13.48 3.19
CA THR A 112 7.06 12.07 3.02
C THR A 112 8.03 11.67 4.10
N VAL A 113 7.70 10.65 4.89
CA VAL A 113 8.60 10.07 5.88
C VAL A 113 9.18 8.77 5.34
N THR A 114 10.49 8.61 5.48
CA THR A 114 11.21 7.42 5.02
C THR A 114 12.03 6.82 6.15
N PHE A 115 12.05 5.49 6.20
CA PHE A 115 12.84 4.75 7.18
C PHE A 115 13.52 3.54 6.56
N CYS A 116 14.83 3.44 6.77
CA CYS A 116 15.62 2.27 6.42
C CYS A 116 15.99 1.52 7.69
N ASP A 117 15.38 0.36 7.91
CA ASP A 117 15.69 -0.58 8.99
C ASP A 117 17.13 -1.13 8.93
N ARG A 118 17.75 -1.16 7.75
CA ARG A 118 19.13 -1.67 7.56
C ARG A 118 20.21 -0.68 8.04
N THR A 119 19.98 0.61 7.86
CA THR A 119 20.92 1.68 8.22
C THR A 119 20.43 2.54 9.39
N ARG A 120 19.20 2.32 9.84
CA ARG A 120 18.47 3.13 10.84
C ARG A 120 18.36 4.61 10.44
N CYS A 121 18.43 4.88 9.14
CA CYS A 121 18.28 6.21 8.58
C CYS A 121 16.79 6.57 8.49
N ALA A 122 16.43 7.68 9.13
CA ALA A 122 15.11 8.29 9.03
C ALA A 122 15.30 9.67 8.37
N ARG A 123 14.47 9.97 7.37
CA ARG A 123 14.49 11.24 6.67
C ARG A 123 13.09 11.61 6.22
N ALA A 124 12.77 12.90 6.30
CA ALA A 124 11.49 13.41 5.86
C ALA A 124 11.66 14.53 4.82
N PHE A 125 10.76 14.55 3.84
CA PHE A 125 10.81 15.45 2.70
C PHE A 125 9.52 16.25 2.57
N THR A 126 9.60 17.47 2.06
CA THR A 126 8.45 18.31 1.73
C THR A 126 8.66 19.09 0.43
N THR A 127 7.60 19.75 -0.03
CA THR A 127 7.66 20.74 -1.11
C THR A 127 6.69 21.87 -0.84
N LYS A 128 6.99 23.06 -1.38
CA LYS A 128 6.11 24.23 -1.27
C LYS A 128 4.94 24.14 -2.24
N ASN A 129 3.87 24.88 -1.94
CA ASN A 129 2.73 25.12 -2.84
C ASN A 129 1.98 23.84 -3.29
N ARG A 130 1.95 22.82 -2.44
CA ARG A 130 1.18 21.61 -2.66
C ARG A 130 0.37 21.30 -1.41
N ASN A 131 -0.88 20.85 -1.59
CA ASN A 131 -1.83 20.48 -0.55
C ASN A 131 -2.26 19.01 -0.65
N GLU A 132 -1.46 18.20 -1.32
CA GLU A 132 -1.67 16.76 -1.52
C GLU A 132 -0.39 16.00 -1.16
N PRO A 133 -0.47 14.75 -0.68
CA PRO A 133 0.72 13.95 -0.39
C PRO A 133 1.66 13.88 -1.60
N LEU A 134 2.97 13.92 -1.33
CA LEU A 134 3.97 13.69 -2.36
C LEU A 134 3.78 12.29 -2.99
N ASN A 135 4.36 12.10 -4.17
CA ASN A 135 4.34 10.82 -4.85
C ASN A 135 5.73 10.19 -4.80
N VAL A 136 6.15 9.82 -3.60
CA VAL A 136 7.44 9.15 -3.39
C VAL A 136 7.18 7.65 -3.22
N SER A 137 7.96 6.86 -3.93
CA SER A 137 7.89 5.39 -3.88
C SER A 137 9.17 4.83 -3.26
N LEU A 138 9.06 3.65 -2.65
CA LEU A 138 10.23 2.81 -2.42
C LEU A 138 10.82 2.45 -3.81
N GLY A 139 12.12 2.63 -4.00
CA GLY A 139 12.85 2.25 -5.22
C GLY A 139 13.70 0.99 -5.08
N GLY A 140 13.74 0.39 -3.88
CA GLY A 140 14.59 -0.76 -3.56
C GLY A 140 15.82 -0.34 -2.73
N TRP A 141 16.98 -0.94 -3.03
CA TRP A 141 18.22 -0.69 -2.30
C TRP A 141 19.43 -0.57 -3.22
N SER A 142 20.32 0.35 -2.88
CA SER A 142 21.69 0.45 -3.41
C SER A 142 22.65 -0.01 -2.31
N GLY A 143 23.15 -1.24 -2.41
CA GLY A 143 23.91 -1.87 -1.33
C GLY A 143 23.07 -2.01 -0.05
N LYS A 144 23.36 -1.17 0.96
CA LYS A 144 22.61 -1.10 2.23
C LYS A 144 21.64 0.08 2.29
N ALA A 145 21.83 1.10 1.46
CA ALA A 145 21.00 2.30 1.46
C ALA A 145 19.65 2.04 0.80
N LEU A 146 18.60 2.64 1.36
CA LEU A 146 17.27 2.64 0.76
C LEU A 146 17.29 3.56 -0.46
N ILE A 147 16.64 3.16 -1.55
CA ILE A 147 16.41 4.02 -2.70
C ILE A 147 14.97 4.54 -2.61
N VAL A 148 14.78 5.83 -2.89
CA VAL A 148 13.47 6.46 -3.10
C VAL A 148 13.33 6.83 -4.56
N GLN A 149 12.11 6.66 -5.09
CA GLN A 149 11.77 7.13 -6.42
C GLN A 149 10.91 8.39 -6.32
N ILE A 150 11.32 9.45 -7.00
CA ILE A 150 10.61 10.74 -7.08
C ILE A 150 10.50 11.10 -8.57
N ASP A 151 9.29 11.28 -9.07
CA ASP A 151 9.00 11.63 -10.47
C ASP A 151 9.75 10.74 -11.49
N GLY A 152 9.77 9.42 -11.23
CA GLY A 152 10.41 8.41 -12.08
C GLY A 152 11.93 8.28 -11.88
N ARG A 153 12.57 9.20 -11.15
CA ARG A 153 14.02 9.20 -10.89
C ARG A 153 14.34 8.55 -9.57
N MET A 154 15.43 7.77 -9.53
CA MET A 154 15.90 7.05 -8.35
C MET A 154 16.95 7.87 -7.61
N TYR A 155 16.85 7.93 -6.29
CA TYR A 155 17.79 8.60 -5.40
C TYR A 155 18.11 7.71 -4.20
N ASP A 156 19.36 7.67 -3.77
CA ASP A 156 19.68 7.14 -2.45
C ASP A 156 19.00 8.02 -1.39
N GLN A 157 18.38 7.41 -0.38
CA GLN A 157 17.58 8.10 0.64
C GLN A 157 18.33 9.26 1.31
N ASP A 158 19.63 9.13 1.52
CA ASP A 158 20.49 10.11 2.19
C ASP A 158 21.23 11.06 1.23
N ALA A 159 20.96 10.96 -0.09
CA ALA A 159 21.55 11.81 -1.10
C ALA A 159 21.21 13.29 -0.88
N LYS A 160 22.19 14.18 -1.04
CA LYS A 160 22.02 15.63 -0.79
C LYS A 160 21.34 16.38 -1.92
N ASP A 161 21.26 15.78 -3.09
CA ASP A 161 20.74 16.35 -4.34
C ASP A 161 19.30 15.87 -4.67
N ILE A 162 18.60 15.31 -3.69
CA ILE A 162 17.15 15.06 -3.81
C ILE A 162 16.44 16.40 -4.02
N PRO A 163 15.57 16.55 -5.04
CA PRO A 163 14.90 17.80 -5.37
C PRO A 163 13.68 18.09 -4.48
N LEU A 164 13.82 17.87 -3.16
CA LEU A 164 12.80 18.14 -2.14
C LEU A 164 13.46 18.82 -0.94
N GLU A 165 12.68 19.59 -0.19
CA GLU A 165 13.15 20.23 1.04
C GLU A 165 13.13 19.22 2.20
N ASP A 166 14.11 19.29 3.11
CA ASP A 166 14.13 18.44 4.30
C ASP A 166 13.14 18.95 5.36
N VAL A 167 12.44 18.03 6.01
CA VAL A 167 11.66 18.27 7.23
C VAL A 167 12.47 17.76 8.42
N ALA A 168 12.47 18.51 9.53
CA ALA A 168 13.14 18.08 10.74
C ALA A 168 12.55 16.76 11.25
N VAL A 169 13.44 15.81 11.56
CA VAL A 169 13.09 14.49 12.06
C VAL A 169 13.65 14.33 13.47
N GLU A 170 12.80 13.90 14.39
CA GLU A 170 13.21 13.43 15.71
C GLU A 170 13.16 11.89 15.74
N LYS A 171 14.24 11.23 16.17
CA LYS A 171 14.20 9.80 16.52
C LYS A 171 14.25 9.69 18.04
N THR A 172 13.22 9.09 18.61
CA THR A 172 13.01 8.99 20.07
C THR A 172 12.22 7.72 20.38
N THR A 173 11.93 7.50 21.66
CA THR A 173 11.01 6.44 22.08
C THR A 173 9.57 6.93 22.09
N TRP A 174 8.62 6.00 21.97
CA TRP A 174 7.20 6.33 21.99
C TRP A 174 6.78 7.00 23.29
N GLY A 175 7.29 6.53 24.43
CA GLY A 175 6.97 7.09 25.75
C GLY A 175 7.38 8.55 25.86
N GLU A 176 8.61 8.86 25.45
CA GLU A 176 9.13 10.23 25.43
C GLU A 176 8.29 11.11 24.48
N TRP A 177 8.01 10.64 23.27
CA TRP A 177 7.21 11.39 22.31
C TRP A 177 5.79 11.66 22.81
N LYS A 178 5.09 10.64 23.32
CA LYS A 178 3.72 10.74 23.85
C LYS A 178 3.63 11.67 25.05
N GLU A 179 4.66 11.73 25.90
CA GLU A 179 4.71 12.66 27.03
C GLU A 179 4.69 14.12 26.56
N ARG A 180 5.42 14.44 25.48
CA ARG A 180 5.46 15.79 24.90
C ARG A 180 4.27 16.12 24.01
N HIS A 181 3.70 15.12 23.34
CA HIS A 181 2.65 15.27 22.33
C HIS A 181 1.47 14.31 22.60
N PRO A 182 0.77 14.44 23.74
CA PRO A 182 -0.32 13.53 24.12
C PRO A 182 -1.55 13.63 23.20
N ASP A 183 -1.68 14.73 22.47
CA ASP A 183 -2.70 15.04 21.47
C ASP A 183 -2.29 14.68 20.03
N GLY A 184 -1.05 14.19 19.85
CA GLY A 184 -0.55 13.76 18.55
C GLY A 184 -1.19 12.46 18.05
N GLU A 185 -0.81 12.08 16.83
CA GLU A 185 -1.23 10.83 16.21
C GLU A 185 -0.03 9.94 15.87
N ILE A 186 -0.25 8.64 15.73
CA ILE A 186 0.80 7.66 15.39
C ILE A 186 0.38 6.73 14.25
N PHE A 187 1.32 6.47 13.35
CA PHE A 187 1.21 5.38 12.38
C PHE A 187 1.72 4.06 12.98
N THR A 188 0.83 3.08 13.06
CA THR A 188 1.06 1.74 13.66
C THR A 188 1.17 0.61 12.63
N GLY A 189 1.18 0.92 11.33
CA GLY A 189 1.35 -0.07 10.25
C GLY A 189 0.06 -0.42 9.50
N ARG A 190 -1.09 0.13 9.89
CA ARG A 190 -2.35 -0.07 9.17
C ARG A 190 -2.31 0.67 7.84
N VAL A 191 -2.48 -0.06 6.75
CA VAL A 191 -2.58 0.49 5.40
C VAL A 191 -3.92 0.11 4.80
N VAL A 192 -4.60 1.05 4.15
CA VAL A 192 -5.80 0.75 3.37
C VAL A 192 -5.35 0.47 1.93
N PRO A 193 -5.65 -0.70 1.34
CA PRO A 193 -5.34 -0.97 -0.05
C PRO A 193 -5.97 0.10 -0.95
N ALA A 194 -5.21 0.58 -1.95
CA ALA A 194 -5.80 1.39 -3.00
C ALA A 194 -6.88 0.55 -3.72
N PRO A 195 -8.02 1.15 -4.12
CA PRO A 195 -8.99 0.43 -4.93
C PRO A 195 -8.30 -0.06 -6.21
N GLU A 196 -8.47 -1.35 -6.54
CA GLU A 196 -7.90 -1.93 -7.76
C GLU A 196 -8.34 -1.11 -8.98
N SER A 197 -7.37 -0.53 -9.70
CA SER A 197 -7.67 0.07 -10.99
C SER A 197 -8.05 -1.06 -11.95
N LYS A 198 -9.28 -1.05 -12.48
CA LYS A 198 -9.65 -1.92 -13.59
C LYS A 198 -8.58 -1.81 -14.70
N PRO A 199 -8.14 -2.92 -15.31
CA PRO A 199 -7.30 -2.84 -16.50
C PRO A 199 -8.01 -2.00 -17.55
N ALA A 200 -7.27 -1.11 -18.19
CA ALA A 200 -7.76 -0.32 -19.31
C ALA A 200 -8.26 -1.30 -20.41
N GLU A 201 -9.49 -1.08 -20.87
CA GLU A 201 -10.11 -1.81 -21.98
C GLU A 201 -9.50 -1.39 -23.33
#